data_AF-A0A371PEC0-F1
#
_entry.id   AF-A0A371PEC0-F1
#
_cell.length_a   1.000
_cell.length_b   1.000
_cell.length_c   1.000
_cell.angle_alpha   90.00
_cell.angle_beta   90.00
_cell.angle_gamma   90.00
#
_symmetry.space_group_name_H-M   'P 1'
#
loop_
_entity.id
_entity.type
_entity.pdbx_description
1 polymer ?
#
loop_
_entity_poly.entity_id
_entity_poly.type
_entity_poly.pdbx_seq_one_letter_code
_entity_poly.pdbx_strand_id
1 'polypeptide(L)'
;MGTFSATVTEERIGAGLHRYLNSCSGIDDMYYQFDEIYFLHVLLARYRQQLHAILSDQDMLQLYARRNYLEQELMDRLCGRDAAGGTTRFYERSQLLFCRLGFHYYLKLTGNSKFADDAELKKMALEIIPRVRGYSLTYDYMSLKFCEALDIDLSPYEHIKLAGGTAEERIYVDTHYFLLQSDYLTKESSEHNVPSLLEDIQYVLAYPSGDLVAELYWALHYYGYRGVQLDVLGHYIDQSYCGGVWHYPERDKRRHLHAQYSTIAALLESLRSGRGGTGHE
;
A
#
# COMPACT_ATOMS: atom_id res chain seq x y z
N MET A 1 8.74 -16.91 22.54
CA MET A 1 8.42 -17.64 21.29
C MET A 1 7.41 -16.78 20.57
N GLY A 2 7.77 -16.16 19.44
CA GLY A 2 6.89 -15.22 18.73
C GLY A 2 7.55 -14.44 17.58
N THR A 3 8.88 -14.27 17.59
CA THR A 3 9.61 -13.72 16.45
C THR A 3 10.05 -14.82 15.51
N PHE A 4 9.74 -14.68 14.22
CA PHE A 4 10.32 -15.54 13.18
C PHE A 4 11.84 -15.63 13.34
N SER A 5 12.43 -16.80 13.09
CA SER A 5 13.86 -16.85 12.83
C SER A 5 14.15 -15.97 11.61
N ALA A 6 15.12 -15.06 11.72
CA ALA A 6 15.48 -14.15 10.63
C ALA A 6 15.72 -14.92 9.32
N THR A 7 16.39 -16.07 9.38
CA THR A 7 16.65 -16.93 8.23
C THR A 7 15.35 -17.45 7.59
N VAL A 8 14.37 -17.89 8.39
CA VAL A 8 13.08 -18.37 7.86
C VAL A 8 12.30 -17.24 7.21
N THR A 9 12.35 -16.04 7.78
CA THR A 9 11.73 -14.85 7.18
C THR A 9 12.38 -14.48 5.85
N GLU A 10 13.71 -14.48 5.80
CA GLU A 10 14.49 -14.21 4.58
C GLU A 10 14.16 -15.21 3.47
N GLU A 11 14.15 -16.52 3.78
CA GLU A 11 13.79 -17.58 2.83
C GLU A 11 12.38 -17.38 2.25
N ARG A 12 11.41 -16.99 3.09
CA ARG A 12 10.03 -16.75 2.67
C ARG A 12 9.88 -15.50 1.81
N ILE A 13 10.58 -14.42 2.17
CA ILE A 13 10.61 -13.20 1.35
C ILE A 13 11.24 -13.52 0.00
N GLY A 14 12.39 -14.20 -0.02
CA GLY A 14 13.08 -14.60 -1.24
C GLY A 14 12.20 -15.47 -2.15
N ALA A 15 11.57 -16.50 -1.59
CA ALA A 15 10.64 -17.34 -2.34
C ALA A 15 9.45 -16.55 -2.91
N GLY A 16 8.87 -15.63 -2.13
CA GLY A 16 7.77 -14.77 -2.58
C GLY A 16 8.16 -13.83 -3.71
N LEU A 17 9.33 -13.18 -3.59
CA LEU A 17 9.84 -12.26 -4.60
C LEU A 17 10.28 -12.99 -5.88
N HIS A 18 10.91 -14.16 -5.78
CA HIS A 18 11.22 -14.98 -6.96
C HIS A 18 9.96 -15.44 -7.69
N ARG A 19 8.92 -15.87 -6.97
CA ARG A 19 7.63 -16.19 -7.59
C ARG A 19 7.04 -14.97 -8.30
N TYR A 20 7.07 -13.81 -7.65
CA TYR A 20 6.61 -12.56 -8.25
C TYR A 20 7.37 -12.22 -9.54
N LEU A 21 8.71 -12.28 -9.53
CA LEU A 21 9.56 -12.04 -10.69
C LEU A 21 9.30 -13.03 -11.83
N ASN A 22 9.17 -14.32 -11.51
CA ASN A 22 8.96 -15.38 -12.50
C ASN A 22 7.54 -15.42 -13.08
N SER A 23 6.56 -14.90 -12.34
CA SER A 23 5.17 -14.87 -12.77
C SER A 23 4.78 -13.56 -13.45
N CYS A 24 5.66 -12.54 -13.43
CA CYS A 24 5.41 -11.17 -13.90
C CYS A 24 3.95 -10.77 -13.65
N SER A 25 3.63 -10.42 -12.39
CA SER A 25 2.30 -9.99 -11.92
C SER A 25 1.29 -9.75 -13.06
N GLY A 26 0.34 -10.68 -13.21
CA GLY A 26 -0.73 -10.62 -14.22
C GLY A 26 -1.77 -9.53 -13.95
N ILE A 27 -1.38 -8.46 -13.26
CA ILE A 27 -2.19 -7.27 -13.02
C ILE A 27 -2.12 -6.40 -14.28
N ASP A 28 -2.95 -6.74 -15.26
CA ASP A 28 -3.15 -5.92 -16.47
C ASP A 28 -4.19 -4.81 -16.25
N ASP A 29 -4.85 -4.79 -15.09
CA ASP A 29 -5.84 -3.77 -14.74
C ASP A 29 -5.17 -2.51 -14.18
N MET A 30 -5.38 -1.39 -14.87
CA MET A 30 -4.85 -0.08 -14.52
C MET A 30 -5.15 0.31 -13.07
N TYR A 31 -6.33 -0.04 -12.54
CA TYR A 31 -6.71 0.34 -11.18
C TYR A 31 -5.86 -0.31 -10.10
N TYR A 32 -5.22 -1.42 -10.42
CA TYR A 32 -4.40 -2.22 -9.51
C TYR A 32 -2.90 -2.07 -9.80
N GLN A 33 -2.54 -1.55 -10.98
CA GLN A 33 -1.15 -1.22 -11.33
C GLN A 33 -0.58 -0.14 -10.40
N PHE A 34 -1.38 0.84 -9.96
CA PHE A 34 -0.94 1.84 -8.99
C PHE A 34 -0.51 1.20 -7.66
N ASP A 35 -1.32 0.30 -7.11
CA ASP A 35 -1.02 -0.40 -5.86
C ASP A 35 0.33 -1.16 -6.00
N GLU A 36 0.52 -1.90 -7.09
CA GLU A 36 1.76 -2.62 -7.36
C GLU A 36 2.98 -1.69 -7.47
N ILE A 37 2.87 -0.57 -8.21
CA ILE A 37 3.94 0.43 -8.32
C ILE A 37 4.31 0.97 -6.94
N TYR A 38 3.30 1.34 -6.15
CA TYR A 38 3.50 1.90 -4.82
C TYR A 38 4.20 0.90 -3.90
N PHE A 39 3.77 -0.37 -3.88
CA PHE A 39 4.43 -1.41 -3.11
C PHE A 39 5.88 -1.64 -3.54
N LEU A 40 6.14 -1.80 -4.85
CA LEU A 40 7.50 -1.95 -5.37
C LEU A 40 8.40 -0.78 -4.97
N HIS A 41 7.86 0.43 -5.02
CA HIS A 41 8.59 1.60 -4.59
C HIS A 41 8.95 1.54 -3.11
N VAL A 42 7.98 1.24 -2.24
CA VAL A 42 8.22 1.05 -0.80
C VAL A 42 9.32 0.01 -0.55
N LEU A 43 9.23 -1.14 -1.20
CA LEU A 43 10.22 -2.22 -1.09
C LEU A 43 11.62 -1.71 -1.46
N LEU A 44 11.75 -1.09 -2.63
CA LEU A 44 13.02 -0.65 -3.18
C LEU A 44 13.62 0.59 -2.50
N ALA A 45 12.77 1.45 -1.92
CA ALA A 45 13.21 2.68 -1.25
C ALA A 45 13.55 2.43 0.23
N ARG A 46 12.65 1.77 0.98
CA ARG A 46 12.76 1.61 2.44
C ARG A 46 13.55 0.36 2.84
N TYR A 47 13.36 -0.76 2.12
CA TYR A 47 13.92 -2.06 2.51
C TYR A 47 15.11 -2.50 1.67
N ARG A 48 15.73 -1.56 0.93
CA ARG A 48 16.84 -1.85 0.02
C ARG A 48 17.94 -2.71 0.66
N GLN A 49 18.33 -2.38 1.89
CA GLN A 49 19.39 -3.11 2.59
C GLN A 49 18.99 -4.55 2.92
N GLN A 50 17.76 -4.76 3.41
CA GLN A 50 17.23 -6.09 3.70
C GLN A 50 17.07 -6.90 2.40
N LEU A 51 16.61 -6.26 1.32
CA LEU A 51 16.48 -6.90 0.02
C LEU A 51 17.82 -7.37 -0.55
N HIS A 52 18.89 -6.56 -0.48
CA HIS A 52 20.23 -6.98 -0.91
C HIS A 52 20.80 -8.16 -0.09
N ALA A 53 20.30 -8.40 1.12
CA ALA A 53 20.68 -9.58 1.90
C ALA A 53 19.94 -10.86 1.47
N ILE A 54 18.79 -10.71 0.79
CA ILE A 54 17.89 -11.81 0.43
C ILE A 54 17.98 -12.15 -1.06
N LEU A 55 18.12 -11.14 -1.91
CA LEU A 55 18.06 -11.25 -3.36
C LEU A 55 19.45 -11.07 -3.99
N SER A 56 19.63 -11.70 -5.15
CA SER A 56 20.80 -11.42 -6.00
C SER A 56 20.69 -10.02 -6.64
N ASP A 57 21.83 -9.46 -7.07
CA ASP A 57 21.84 -8.19 -7.82
C ASP A 57 21.00 -8.28 -9.10
N GLN A 58 20.97 -9.44 -9.75
CA GLN A 58 20.14 -9.68 -10.94
C GLN A 58 18.65 -9.59 -10.61
N ASP A 59 18.20 -10.15 -9.49
CA ASP A 59 16.80 -10.07 -9.06
C ASP A 59 16.42 -8.65 -8.65
N MET A 60 17.33 -7.93 -7.98
CA MET A 60 17.15 -6.52 -7.65
C MET A 60 16.95 -5.68 -8.92
N LEU A 61 17.77 -5.91 -9.96
CA LEU A 61 17.61 -5.23 -11.25
C LEU A 61 16.25 -5.54 -11.90
N GLN A 62 15.75 -6.77 -11.80
CA GLN A 62 14.43 -7.12 -12.31
C GLN A 62 13.30 -6.39 -11.57
N LEU A 63 13.39 -6.23 -10.25
CA LEU A 63 12.41 -5.44 -9.48
C LEU A 63 12.40 -3.97 -9.93
N TYR A 64 13.57 -3.36 -10.12
CA TYR A 64 13.67 -2.00 -10.66
C TYR A 64 13.09 -1.91 -12.08
N ALA A 65 13.44 -2.86 -12.95
CA ALA A 65 12.94 -2.89 -14.32
C ALA A 65 11.41 -3.02 -14.36
N ARG A 66 10.82 -3.87 -13.51
CA ARG A 66 9.36 -4.04 -13.42
C ARG A 66 8.67 -2.78 -12.92
N ARG A 67 9.19 -2.13 -11.87
CA ARG A 67 8.63 -0.84 -11.40
C ARG A 67 8.65 0.20 -12.52
N ASN A 68 9.79 0.37 -13.18
CA ASN A 68 9.93 1.35 -14.27
C ASN A 68 9.00 1.03 -15.47
N TYR A 69 8.83 -0.24 -15.80
CA TYR A 69 7.89 -0.68 -16.83
C TYR A 69 6.45 -0.30 -16.49
N LEU A 70 6.00 -0.62 -15.27
CA LEU A 70 4.65 -0.30 -14.81
C LEU A 70 4.39 1.20 -14.74
N GLU A 71 5.38 1.99 -14.30
CA GLU A 71 5.30 3.45 -14.32
C GLU A 71 5.06 3.97 -15.73
N GLN A 72 5.83 3.49 -16.71
CA GLN A 72 5.69 3.89 -18.12
C GLN A 72 4.33 3.45 -18.68
N GLU A 73 3.91 2.22 -18.39
CA GLU A 73 2.64 1.70 -18.88
C GLU A 73 1.44 2.46 -18.30
N LEU A 74 1.45 2.74 -17.00
CA LEU A 74 0.41 3.52 -16.34
C LEU A 74 0.38 4.96 -16.88
N MET A 75 1.56 5.55 -17.12
CA MET A 75 1.70 6.86 -17.75
C MET A 75 1.03 6.90 -19.12
N ASP A 76 1.35 5.93 -19.99
CA ASP A 76 0.83 5.87 -21.36
C ASP A 76 -0.69 5.64 -21.36
N ARG A 77 -1.19 4.79 -20.46
CA ARG A 77 -2.64 4.53 -20.31
C ARG A 77 -3.41 5.75 -19.82
N LEU A 78 -2.88 6.48 -18.83
CA LEU A 78 -3.50 7.69 -18.31
C LEU A 78 -3.51 8.81 -19.36
N CYS A 79 -2.40 9.03 -20.07
CA CYS A 79 -2.34 10.00 -21.18
C CYS A 79 -3.25 9.60 -22.36
N GLY A 80 -3.35 8.30 -22.67
CA GLY A 80 -4.10 7.79 -23.82
C GLY A 80 -5.62 7.78 -23.64
N ARG A 81 -6.14 7.60 -22.41
CA ARG A 81 -7.60 7.60 -22.15
C ARG A 81 -8.24 8.99 -22.17
N ASP A 82 -7.47 10.05 -21.92
CA ASP A 82 -7.93 11.43 -22.08
C ASP A 82 -8.30 11.74 -23.56
N ALA A 83 -7.73 11.00 -24.51
CA ALA A 83 -8.02 11.15 -25.94
C ALA A 83 -9.30 10.41 -26.42
N ALA A 84 -9.86 9.48 -25.63
CA ALA A 84 -10.91 8.56 -26.09
C ALA A 84 -12.36 9.00 -25.79
N GLY A 85 -12.58 10.10 -25.07
CA GLY A 85 -13.82 10.90 -25.08
C GLY A 85 -15.17 10.16 -24.89
N GLY A 86 -15.21 9.00 -24.23
CA GLY A 86 -16.43 8.21 -24.05
C GLY A 86 -17.26 8.63 -22.82
N THR A 87 -18.58 8.51 -22.93
CA THR A 87 -19.56 8.71 -21.85
C THR A 87 -19.42 7.66 -20.73
N THR A 88 -18.44 7.86 -19.85
CA THR A 88 -18.22 7.03 -18.66
C THR A 88 -19.14 7.46 -17.52
N ARG A 89 -19.62 6.50 -16.72
CA ARG A 89 -20.45 6.79 -15.54
C ARG A 89 -19.58 7.47 -14.46
N PHE A 90 -20.19 8.27 -13.57
CA PHE A 90 -19.46 8.97 -12.49
C PHE A 90 -18.61 8.04 -11.63
N TYR A 91 -19.06 6.80 -11.39
CA TYR A 91 -18.29 5.81 -10.66
C TYR A 91 -16.98 5.43 -11.37
N GLU A 92 -17.01 5.14 -12.67
CA GLU A 92 -15.81 4.82 -13.45
C GLU A 92 -14.85 6.02 -13.50
N ARG A 93 -15.40 7.23 -13.62
CA ARG A 93 -14.62 8.48 -13.55
C ARG A 93 -13.96 8.64 -12.18
N SER A 94 -14.63 8.25 -11.08
CA SER A 94 -14.05 8.30 -9.74
C SER A 94 -12.89 7.32 -9.56
N GLN A 95 -12.97 6.12 -10.13
CA GLN A 95 -11.87 5.14 -10.11
C GLN A 95 -10.67 5.64 -10.93
N LEU A 96 -10.91 6.22 -12.11
CA LEU A 96 -9.85 6.85 -12.90
C LEU A 96 -9.19 8.02 -12.15
N LEU A 97 -10.00 8.89 -11.54
CA LEU A 97 -9.51 10.00 -10.74
C LEU A 97 -8.66 9.50 -9.56
N PHE A 98 -9.10 8.46 -8.86
CA PHE A 98 -8.35 7.86 -7.75
C PHE A 98 -6.95 7.42 -8.20
N CYS A 99 -6.87 6.70 -9.32
CA CYS A 99 -5.58 6.26 -9.85
C CYS A 99 -4.71 7.42 -10.33
N ARG A 100 -5.28 8.46 -10.94
CA ARG A 100 -4.51 9.67 -11.31
C ARG A 100 -3.97 10.37 -10.06
N LEU A 101 -4.81 10.62 -9.06
CA LEU A 101 -4.38 11.25 -7.81
C LEU A 101 -3.27 10.43 -7.14
N GLY A 102 -3.43 9.12 -7.03
CA GLY A 102 -2.43 8.22 -6.47
C GLY A 102 -1.12 8.25 -7.26
N PHE A 103 -1.17 8.16 -8.59
CA PHE A 103 0.02 8.16 -9.43
C PHE A 103 0.75 9.51 -9.40
N HIS A 104 0.03 10.64 -9.41
CA HIS A 104 0.64 11.96 -9.26
C HIS A 104 1.30 12.13 -7.89
N TYR A 105 0.64 11.65 -6.83
CA TYR A 105 1.23 11.60 -5.49
C TYR A 105 2.53 10.79 -5.47
N TYR A 106 2.52 9.59 -6.09
CA TYR A 106 3.72 8.77 -6.27
C TYR A 106 4.85 9.50 -7.01
N LEU A 107 4.55 10.18 -8.11
CA LEU A 107 5.55 10.94 -8.86
C LEU A 107 6.13 12.10 -8.03
N LYS A 108 5.30 12.78 -7.22
CA LYS A 108 5.76 13.80 -6.26
C LYS A 108 6.74 13.20 -5.25
N LEU A 109 6.42 12.02 -4.68
CA LEU A 109 7.30 11.31 -3.73
C LEU A 109 8.64 10.91 -4.33
N THR A 110 8.65 10.47 -5.59
CA THR A 110 9.88 10.04 -6.29
C THR A 110 10.71 11.20 -6.84
N GLY A 111 10.30 12.46 -6.60
CA GLY A 111 10.97 13.65 -7.13
C GLY A 111 10.82 13.81 -8.64
N ASN A 112 9.92 13.08 -9.28
CA ASN A 112 9.65 13.18 -10.70
C ASN A 112 8.64 14.33 -10.94
N SER A 113 9.18 15.52 -11.24
CA SER A 113 8.40 16.76 -11.37
C SER A 113 7.52 16.85 -12.62
N LYS A 114 7.39 15.78 -13.41
CA LYS A 114 6.69 15.79 -14.71
C LYS A 114 5.19 16.15 -14.63
N PHE A 115 4.60 16.26 -13.44
CA PHE A 115 3.17 16.49 -13.26
C PHE A 115 2.82 17.42 -12.10
N ALA A 116 3.75 18.30 -11.70
CA ALA A 116 3.57 19.20 -10.56
C ALA A 116 2.38 20.18 -10.71
N ASP A 117 1.86 20.38 -11.93
CA ASP A 117 0.71 21.26 -12.18
C ASP A 117 -0.18 20.72 -13.31
N ASP A 118 -0.91 19.64 -13.03
CA ASP A 118 -1.93 19.10 -13.94
C ASP A 118 -3.28 19.79 -13.70
N ALA A 119 -3.59 20.79 -14.53
CA ALA A 119 -4.83 21.55 -14.47
C ALA A 119 -6.08 20.69 -14.74
N GLU A 120 -5.98 19.67 -15.59
CA GLU A 120 -7.10 18.78 -15.88
C GLU A 120 -7.36 17.83 -14.71
N LEU A 121 -6.32 17.34 -14.02
CA LEU A 121 -6.47 16.60 -12.77
C LEU A 121 -7.19 17.43 -11.70
N LYS A 122 -6.77 18.68 -11.50
CA LYS A 122 -7.41 19.61 -10.54
C LYS A 122 -8.89 19.80 -10.86
N LYS A 123 -9.21 20.06 -12.13
CA LYS A 123 -10.58 20.21 -12.61
C LYS A 123 -11.41 18.95 -12.40
N MET A 124 -10.87 17.77 -12.72
CA MET A 124 -11.53 16.49 -12.47
C MET A 124 -11.80 16.26 -10.99
N ALA A 125 -10.82 16.55 -10.12
CA ALA A 125 -10.96 16.41 -8.67
C ALA A 125 -12.11 17.28 -8.13
N LEU A 126 -12.14 18.56 -8.53
CA LEU A 126 -13.18 19.51 -8.14
C LEU A 126 -14.57 19.15 -8.67
N GLU A 127 -14.66 18.45 -9.81
CA GLU A 127 -15.94 18.01 -10.37
C GLU A 127 -16.46 16.72 -9.73
N ILE A 128 -15.59 15.72 -9.55
CA ILE A 128 -15.98 14.35 -9.24
C ILE A 128 -16.07 14.12 -7.74
N ILE A 129 -15.05 14.51 -6.97
CA ILE A 129 -14.97 14.21 -5.52
C ILE A 129 -16.25 14.66 -4.80
N PRO A 130 -16.75 15.89 -4.97
CA PRO A 130 -17.95 16.33 -4.26
C PRO A 130 -19.21 15.51 -4.60
N ARG A 131 -19.28 14.91 -5.80
CA ARG A 131 -20.44 14.15 -6.29
C ARG A 131 -20.45 12.71 -5.82
N VAL A 132 -19.29 12.13 -5.56
CA VAL A 132 -19.15 10.74 -5.10
C VAL A 132 -18.81 10.64 -3.62
N ARG A 133 -18.59 11.78 -2.95
CA ARG A 133 -18.29 11.82 -1.52
C ARG A 133 -19.40 11.18 -0.70
N GLY A 134 -19.03 10.40 0.30
CA GLY A 134 -19.94 9.57 1.09
C GLY A 134 -20.20 8.19 0.50
N TYR A 135 -19.65 7.85 -0.67
CA TYR A 135 -19.80 6.53 -1.30
C TYR A 135 -18.94 5.45 -0.64
N SER A 136 -17.69 5.77 -0.32
CA SER A 136 -16.74 4.86 0.34
C SER A 136 -15.84 5.66 1.26
N LEU A 137 -15.65 5.17 2.48
CA LEU A 137 -14.77 5.83 3.45
C LEU A 137 -13.32 5.81 2.96
N THR A 138 -12.86 4.69 2.40
CA THR A 138 -11.51 4.58 1.85
C THR A 138 -11.32 5.55 0.69
N TYR A 139 -12.26 5.62 -0.25
CA TYR A 139 -12.16 6.57 -1.36
C TYR A 139 -12.07 8.01 -0.88
N ASP A 140 -12.99 8.43 0.01
CA ASP A 140 -13.06 9.78 0.54
C ASP A 140 -11.76 10.16 1.24
N TYR A 141 -11.29 9.28 2.12
CA TYR A 141 -10.10 9.52 2.93
C TYR A 141 -8.84 9.67 2.03
N MET A 142 -8.61 8.71 1.15
CA MET A 142 -7.42 8.64 0.30
C MET A 142 -7.40 9.79 -0.71
N SER A 143 -8.53 10.11 -1.35
CA SER A 143 -8.60 11.19 -2.33
C SER A 143 -8.33 12.54 -1.68
N LEU A 144 -8.85 12.78 -0.48
CA LEU A 144 -8.54 13.99 0.29
C LEU A 144 -7.05 14.08 0.60
N LYS A 145 -6.43 12.97 1.02
CA LYS A 145 -4.98 12.93 1.30
C LYS A 145 -4.13 13.21 0.08
N PHE A 146 -4.47 12.61 -1.06
CA PHE A 146 -3.77 12.90 -2.31
C PHE A 146 -3.97 14.36 -2.73
N CYS A 147 -5.18 14.90 -2.62
CA CYS A 147 -5.45 16.30 -2.94
C CYS A 147 -4.65 17.27 -2.03
N GLU A 148 -4.61 17.02 -0.72
CA GLU A 148 -3.78 17.76 0.23
C GLU A 148 -2.30 17.71 -0.17
N ALA A 149 -1.78 16.51 -0.42
CA ALA A 149 -0.40 16.30 -0.83
C ALA A 149 -0.08 16.87 -2.22
N LEU A 150 -1.06 17.11 -3.08
CA LEU A 150 -0.89 17.67 -4.43
C LEU A 150 -1.32 19.14 -4.53
N ASP A 151 -1.55 19.81 -3.40
CA ASP A 151 -1.93 21.22 -3.34
C ASP A 151 -3.24 21.51 -4.13
N ILE A 152 -4.19 20.58 -4.09
CA ILE A 152 -5.53 20.70 -4.68
C ILE A 152 -6.53 21.10 -3.59
N ASP A 153 -6.95 22.36 -3.62
CA ASP A 153 -7.86 22.92 -2.61
C ASP A 153 -9.29 22.41 -2.79
N LEU A 154 -9.76 21.62 -1.81
CA LEU A 154 -11.13 21.12 -1.73
C LEU A 154 -11.96 21.83 -0.65
N SER A 155 -11.44 22.92 -0.05
CA SER A 155 -12.11 23.70 0.99
C SER A 155 -13.54 24.13 0.66
N PRO A 156 -13.92 24.44 -0.61
CA PRO A 156 -15.31 24.76 -0.94
C PRO A 156 -16.32 23.63 -0.64
N TYR A 157 -15.84 22.40 -0.46
CA TYR A 157 -16.65 21.18 -0.29
C TYR A 157 -16.49 20.51 1.09
N GLU A 158 -15.85 21.18 2.05
CA GLU A 158 -15.65 20.64 3.42
C GLU A 158 -16.96 20.32 4.15
N HIS A 159 -18.04 21.01 3.78
CA HIS A 159 -19.38 20.82 4.35
C HIS A 159 -20.01 19.45 4.04
N ILE A 160 -19.45 18.69 3.08
CA ILE A 160 -19.94 17.36 2.73
C ILE A 160 -19.41 16.35 3.75
N LYS A 161 -20.31 15.64 4.44
CA LYS A 161 -19.92 14.65 5.45
C LYS A 161 -19.17 13.47 4.83
N LEU A 162 -18.15 13.00 5.53
CA LEU A 162 -17.47 11.74 5.19
C LEU A 162 -18.42 10.55 5.38
N ALA A 163 -18.20 9.49 4.60
CA ALA A 163 -18.90 8.22 4.82
C ALA A 163 -18.64 7.69 6.23
N GLY A 164 -19.66 7.07 6.85
CA GLY A 164 -19.50 6.40 8.16
C GLY A 164 -18.63 5.14 8.13
N GLY A 165 -18.31 4.62 6.94
CA GLY A 165 -17.46 3.46 6.69
C GLY A 165 -17.95 2.14 7.29
N THR A 166 -17.59 1.03 6.67
CA THR A 166 -17.62 -0.28 7.35
C THR A 166 -16.49 -0.39 8.38
N ALA A 167 -16.52 -1.39 9.26
CA ALA A 167 -15.39 -1.68 10.15
C ALA A 167 -14.13 -2.01 9.33
N GLU A 168 -14.27 -2.79 8.28
CA GLU A 168 -13.20 -3.09 7.31
C GLU A 168 -12.59 -1.82 6.70
N GLU A 169 -13.40 -0.88 6.20
CA GLU A 169 -12.89 0.38 5.64
C GLU A 169 -12.22 1.28 6.67
N ARG A 170 -12.71 1.30 7.92
CA ARG A 170 -12.05 2.06 9.01
C ARG A 170 -10.66 1.51 9.29
N ILE A 171 -10.56 0.18 9.43
CA ILE A 171 -9.28 -0.50 9.63
C ILE A 171 -8.34 -0.24 8.44
N TYR A 172 -8.84 -0.37 7.20
CA TYR A 172 -8.04 -0.03 6.02
C TYR A 172 -7.57 1.41 6.03
N VAL A 173 -8.40 2.37 6.48
CA VAL A 173 -7.97 3.76 6.61
C VAL A 173 -6.90 3.88 7.69
N ASP A 174 -7.06 3.25 8.85
CA ASP A 174 -6.11 3.32 9.96
C ASP A 174 -4.78 2.61 9.66
N THR A 175 -4.80 1.55 8.84
CA THR A 175 -3.60 0.87 8.32
C THR A 175 -3.02 1.59 7.10
N HIS A 176 -3.81 2.09 6.15
CA HIS A 176 -3.26 2.88 5.03
C HIS A 176 -2.81 4.29 5.47
N TYR A 177 -3.25 4.77 6.64
CA TYR A 177 -2.79 6.00 7.27
C TYR A 177 -1.26 6.02 7.36
N PHE A 178 -0.60 4.95 7.79
CA PHE A 178 0.86 4.98 7.90
C PHE A 178 1.57 5.02 6.54
N LEU A 179 0.96 4.47 5.48
CA LEU A 179 1.50 4.50 4.11
C LEU A 179 1.39 5.89 3.45
N LEU A 180 0.42 6.72 3.86
CA LEU A 180 0.10 7.97 3.18
C LEU A 180 0.31 9.23 4.01
N GLN A 181 0.14 9.14 5.33
CA GLN A 181 0.27 10.29 6.23
C GLN A 181 1.64 10.39 6.89
N SER A 182 2.39 9.30 6.99
CA SER A 182 3.74 9.43 7.46
C SER A 182 4.63 9.85 6.29
N ASP A 183 5.67 10.60 6.61
CA ASP A 183 6.94 10.59 5.90
C ASP A 183 7.50 9.13 5.78
N TYR A 184 6.70 8.12 5.49
CA TYR A 184 6.97 6.69 5.55
C TYR A 184 8.23 6.28 4.77
N LEU A 185 8.46 7.01 3.69
CA LEU A 185 9.58 6.84 2.78
C LEU A 185 10.84 7.63 3.21
N THR A 186 10.72 8.60 4.11
CA THR A 186 11.76 9.62 4.36
C THR A 186 12.01 10.03 5.82
N LYS A 187 11.10 9.82 6.77
CA LYS A 187 11.26 10.09 8.22
C LYS A 187 10.60 9.01 9.09
N GLU A 188 11.19 8.75 10.26
CA GLU A 188 10.57 7.94 11.32
C GLU A 188 9.54 8.81 12.04
N SER A 189 8.25 8.48 11.96
CA SER A 189 7.20 9.16 12.74
C SER A 189 6.82 8.30 13.94
N SER A 190 6.79 8.91 15.13
CA SER A 190 6.38 8.26 16.38
C SER A 190 4.92 8.51 16.75
N GLU A 191 4.11 9.07 15.85
CA GLU A 191 2.74 9.48 16.17
C GLU A 191 1.82 8.28 16.49
N HIS A 192 1.03 8.48 17.55
CA HIS A 192 0.46 7.48 18.44
C HIS A 192 -0.81 6.78 17.93
N ASN A 193 -0.79 6.13 16.76
CA ASN A 193 -1.97 5.34 16.32
C ASN A 193 -2.03 3.90 16.89
N VAL A 194 -1.04 3.49 17.68
CA VAL A 194 -0.98 2.13 18.24
C VAL A 194 -2.26 1.73 19.00
N PRO A 195 -2.85 2.55 19.89
CA PRO A 195 -4.08 2.17 20.59
C PRO A 195 -5.23 1.78 19.66
N SER A 196 -5.52 2.60 18.62
CA SER A 196 -6.58 2.31 17.65
C SER A 196 -6.30 1.01 16.90
N LEU A 197 -5.05 0.84 16.43
CA LEU A 197 -4.62 -0.39 15.74
C LEU A 197 -4.80 -1.65 16.60
N LEU A 198 -4.62 -1.54 17.92
CA LEU A 198 -4.81 -2.68 18.83
C LEU A 198 -6.29 -3.07 19.01
N GLU A 199 -7.23 -2.13 18.88
CA GLU A 199 -8.68 -2.40 18.99
C GLU A 199 -9.16 -3.29 17.83
N ASP A 200 -8.49 -3.23 16.69
CA ASP A 200 -8.89 -3.91 15.46
C ASP A 200 -8.40 -5.36 15.32
N ILE A 201 -7.45 -5.78 16.16
CA ILE A 201 -6.77 -7.08 16.03
C ILE A 201 -7.75 -8.26 16.09
N GLN A 202 -8.70 -8.21 17.01
CA GLN A 202 -9.69 -9.30 17.15
C GLN A 202 -10.58 -9.38 15.91
N TYR A 203 -10.97 -8.24 15.34
CA TYR A 203 -11.77 -8.19 14.12
C TYR A 203 -10.98 -8.76 12.94
N VAL A 204 -9.74 -8.32 12.75
CA VAL A 204 -8.89 -8.71 11.62
C VAL A 204 -8.54 -10.20 11.66
N LEU A 205 -8.32 -10.78 12.83
CA LEU A 205 -8.08 -12.22 12.98
C LEU A 205 -9.33 -13.08 12.74
N ALA A 206 -10.52 -12.53 13.01
CA ALA A 206 -11.79 -13.21 12.77
C ALA A 206 -12.24 -13.14 11.29
N TYR A 207 -11.68 -12.22 10.52
CA TYR A 207 -12.01 -12.01 9.11
C TYR A 207 -10.91 -12.58 8.22
N PRO A 208 -11.21 -13.26 7.09
CA PRO A 208 -10.19 -13.82 6.19
C PRO A 208 -9.40 -12.75 5.39
N SER A 209 -9.37 -11.52 5.90
CA SER A 209 -8.56 -10.32 5.68
C SER A 209 -7.03 -10.39 5.56
N GLY A 210 -6.36 -11.35 4.89
CA GLY A 210 -4.89 -11.47 5.14
C GLY A 210 -4.03 -10.28 4.71
N ASP A 211 -4.50 -9.43 3.81
CA ASP A 211 -3.94 -8.10 3.56
C ASP A 211 -4.06 -7.19 4.79
N LEU A 212 -5.24 -7.14 5.43
CA LEU A 212 -5.41 -6.40 6.69
C LEU A 212 -4.53 -6.95 7.82
N VAL A 213 -4.41 -8.27 7.95
CA VAL A 213 -3.52 -8.87 8.95
C VAL A 213 -2.08 -8.44 8.71
N ALA A 214 -1.62 -8.50 7.46
CA ALA A 214 -0.28 -8.11 7.08
C ALA A 214 -0.03 -6.61 7.30
N GLU A 215 -0.96 -5.75 6.88
CA GLU A 215 -0.87 -4.31 7.07
C GLU A 215 -0.90 -3.89 8.54
N LEU A 216 -1.68 -4.56 9.38
CA LEU A 216 -1.72 -4.30 10.81
C LEU A 216 -0.43 -4.73 11.50
N TYR A 217 0.09 -5.92 11.15
CA TYR A 217 1.40 -6.38 11.62
C TYR A 217 2.51 -5.42 11.19
N TRP A 218 2.44 -4.93 9.96
CA TRP A 218 3.36 -3.96 9.42
C TRP A 218 3.33 -2.63 10.18
N ALA A 219 2.14 -2.05 10.36
CA ALA A 219 1.93 -0.79 11.07
C ALA A 219 2.48 -0.86 12.50
N LEU A 220 2.15 -1.93 13.24
CA LEU A 220 2.60 -2.10 14.61
C LEU A 220 4.13 -2.26 14.70
N HIS A 221 4.76 -2.96 13.75
CA HIS A 221 6.22 -3.03 13.68
C HIS A 221 6.86 -1.67 13.34
N TYR A 222 6.28 -0.92 12.41
CA TYR A 222 6.73 0.43 12.05
C TYR A 222 6.72 1.35 13.28
N TYR A 223 5.64 1.34 14.07
CA TYR A 223 5.53 2.12 15.30
C TYR A 223 6.32 1.53 16.49
N GLY A 224 7.12 0.49 16.28
CA GLY A 224 7.97 -0.09 17.32
C GLY A 224 7.21 -0.81 18.44
N TYR A 225 5.97 -1.22 18.21
CA TYR A 225 5.20 -1.99 19.18
C TYR A 225 5.85 -3.37 19.42
N ARG A 226 5.75 -3.89 20.66
CA ARG A 226 6.40 -5.14 21.11
C ARG A 226 5.50 -6.02 21.98
N GLY A 227 4.18 -5.81 21.97
CA GLY A 227 3.25 -6.59 22.79
C GLY A 227 2.81 -7.91 22.16
N VAL A 228 2.14 -8.75 22.97
CA VAL A 228 1.69 -10.12 22.60
C VAL A 228 0.80 -10.15 21.36
N GLN A 229 0.06 -9.08 21.13
CA GLN A 229 -0.78 -8.87 19.96
C GLN A 229 0.02 -8.98 18.65
N LEU A 230 1.27 -8.52 18.64
CA LEU A 230 2.16 -8.62 17.50
C LEU A 230 2.56 -10.08 17.23
N ASP A 231 2.81 -10.85 18.29
CA ASP A 231 3.12 -12.28 18.19
C ASP A 231 1.94 -13.07 17.61
N VAL A 232 0.70 -12.72 18.01
CA VAL A 232 -0.52 -13.35 17.49
C VAL A 232 -0.68 -13.10 16.00
N LEU A 233 -0.52 -11.85 15.56
CA LEU A 233 -0.54 -11.50 14.14
C LEU A 233 0.58 -12.24 13.39
N GLY A 234 1.81 -12.23 13.91
CA GLY A 234 2.94 -12.94 13.34
C GLY A 234 2.70 -14.45 13.20
N HIS A 235 2.08 -15.09 14.18
CA HIS A 235 1.69 -16.50 14.10
C HIS A 235 0.65 -16.77 13.02
N TYR A 236 -0.32 -15.87 12.83
CA TYR A 236 -1.28 -15.97 11.73
C TYR A 236 -0.58 -15.88 10.37
N ILE A 237 0.33 -14.90 10.21
CA ILE A 237 1.17 -14.76 9.01
C ILE A 237 1.94 -16.08 8.78
N ASP A 238 2.50 -16.65 9.83
CA ASP A 238 3.30 -17.88 9.76
C ASP A 238 2.51 -19.08 9.24
N GLN A 239 1.30 -19.28 9.75
CA GLN A 239 0.43 -20.37 9.33
C GLN A 239 -0.11 -20.18 7.90
N SER A 240 -0.31 -18.92 7.50
CA SER A 240 -1.01 -18.59 6.26
C SER A 240 -0.06 -18.38 5.07
N TYR A 241 1.18 -17.95 5.32
CA TYR A 241 2.18 -17.65 4.29
C TYR A 241 3.24 -18.76 4.19
N CYS A 242 3.04 -19.67 3.25
CA CYS A 242 3.92 -20.82 3.07
C CYS A 242 4.64 -20.77 1.70
N GLY A 243 5.96 -20.93 1.72
CA GLY A 243 6.79 -21.02 0.53
C GLY A 243 6.75 -19.78 -0.39
N GLY A 244 6.34 -18.62 0.10
CA GLY A 244 6.19 -17.41 -0.72
C GLY A 244 4.79 -17.20 -1.30
N VAL A 245 3.79 -17.95 -0.83
CA VAL A 245 2.38 -17.80 -1.25
C VAL A 245 1.50 -17.72 -0.01
N TRP A 246 0.53 -16.82 -0.06
CA TRP A 246 -0.50 -16.77 0.97
C TRP A 246 -1.66 -17.71 0.63
N HIS A 247 -2.02 -18.57 1.56
CA HIS A 247 -3.14 -19.48 1.41
C HIS A 247 -4.42 -18.83 1.92
N TYR A 248 -5.30 -18.45 1.00
CA TYR A 248 -6.59 -17.84 1.33
C TYR A 248 -7.76 -18.81 1.11
N PRO A 249 -8.69 -18.92 2.07
CA PRO A 249 -10.00 -19.50 1.80
C PRO A 249 -10.79 -18.50 0.93
N GLU A 250 -11.05 -18.88 -0.33
CA GLU A 250 -11.79 -18.14 -1.38
C GLU A 250 -11.48 -16.64 -1.51
N ARG A 251 -10.80 -16.21 -2.58
CA ARG A 251 -10.48 -14.77 -2.72
C ARG A 251 -10.15 -14.35 -4.14
N ASP A 252 -10.79 -13.27 -4.57
CA ASP A 252 -10.47 -12.58 -5.81
C ASP A 252 -8.96 -12.36 -5.99
N LYS A 253 -8.48 -12.51 -7.23
CA LYS A 253 -7.05 -12.43 -7.59
C LYS A 253 -6.37 -11.17 -7.05
N ARG A 254 -7.05 -10.01 -7.05
CA ARG A 254 -6.48 -8.75 -6.53
C ARG A 254 -6.18 -8.84 -5.04
N ARG A 255 -7.13 -9.31 -4.23
CA ARG A 255 -6.96 -9.46 -2.77
C ARG A 255 -5.80 -10.41 -2.46
N HIS A 256 -5.64 -11.46 -3.25
CA HIS A 256 -4.50 -12.35 -3.12
C HIS A 256 -3.16 -11.66 -3.39
N LEU A 257 -3.06 -10.89 -4.48
CA LEU A 257 -1.83 -10.19 -4.88
C LEU A 257 -1.47 -9.04 -3.93
N HIS A 258 -2.44 -8.19 -3.58
CA HIS A 258 -2.25 -7.10 -2.62
C HIS A 258 -1.73 -7.64 -1.28
N ALA A 259 -2.36 -8.69 -0.78
CA ALA A 259 -1.95 -9.27 0.48
C ALA A 259 -0.54 -9.88 0.44
N GLN A 260 -0.11 -10.43 -0.70
CA GLN A 260 1.27 -10.89 -0.86
C GLN A 260 2.26 -9.71 -0.74
N TYR A 261 1.96 -8.55 -1.32
CA TYR A 261 2.83 -7.37 -1.21
C TYR A 261 2.87 -6.81 0.21
N SER A 262 1.70 -6.62 0.84
CA SER A 262 1.60 -6.17 2.23
C SER A 262 2.36 -7.11 3.16
N THR A 263 2.29 -8.43 2.93
CA THR A 263 3.03 -9.44 3.70
C THR A 263 4.54 -9.29 3.56
N ILE A 264 5.03 -9.19 2.34
CA ILE A 264 6.46 -9.05 2.08
C ILE A 264 6.99 -7.79 2.78
N ALA A 265 6.27 -6.67 2.67
CA ALA A 265 6.62 -5.44 3.34
C ALA A 265 6.61 -5.58 4.88
N ALA A 266 5.58 -6.23 5.43
CA ALA A 266 5.46 -6.46 6.88
C ALA A 266 6.60 -7.32 7.43
N LEU A 267 7.00 -8.37 6.70
CA LEU A 267 8.13 -9.23 7.07
C LEU A 267 9.48 -8.50 6.94
N LEU A 268 9.65 -7.65 5.93
CA LEU A 268 10.84 -6.82 5.78
C LEU A 268 10.96 -5.76 6.90
N GLU A 269 9.85 -5.14 7.30
CA GLU A 269 9.84 -4.24 8.47
C GLU A 269 10.20 -5.01 9.74
N SER A 270 9.67 -6.21 9.94
CA SER A 270 10.03 -7.07 11.08
C SER A 270 11.53 -7.40 11.11
N LEU A 271 12.15 -7.71 9.96
CA LEU A 271 13.61 -7.94 9.88
C LEU A 271 14.41 -6.67 10.19
N ARG A 272 13.97 -5.53 9.65
CA ARG A 272 14.58 -4.22 9.89
C ARG A 272 14.52 -3.85 11.38
N SER A 273 13.35 -3.97 11.99
CA SER A 273 13.09 -3.67 13.40
C SER A 273 13.78 -4.64 14.37
N GLY A 274 13.94 -5.92 13.99
CA GLY A 274 14.69 -6.90 14.77
C GLY A 274 16.20 -6.69 14.75
N ARG A 275 16.76 -6.13 13.67
CA ARG A 275 18.19 -5.81 13.55
C ARG A 275 18.58 -4.48 14.21
N GLY A 276 17.63 -3.58 14.45
CA GLY A 276 17.84 -2.30 15.15
C GLY A 276 17.90 -2.41 16.69
N GLY A 277 17.63 -3.59 17.27
CA GLY A 277 17.53 -3.78 18.72
C GLY A 277 18.84 -3.99 19.48
N THR A 278 20.02 -3.91 18.85
CA THR A 278 21.32 -4.05 19.53
C THR A 278 21.97 -2.72 19.91
N GLY A 279 21.24 -1.61 19.85
CA GLY A 279 21.79 -0.29 20.12
C GLY A 279 20.77 0.63 20.79
N HIS A 280 20.47 0.36 22.06
CA HIS A 280 20.17 1.35 23.11
C HIS A 280 19.90 0.58 24.40
N GLU A 281 20.99 0.23 25.09
CA GLU A 281 21.01 0.15 26.56
C GLU A 281 21.15 1.55 27.15
#